data_AF-A0AAV4WE02-F1
#
_entry.id   AF-A0AAV4WE02-F1
#
_cell.length_a   1.000
_cell.length_b   1.000
_cell.length_c   1.000
_cell.angle_alpha   90.00
_cell.angle_beta   90.00
_cell.angle_gamma   90.00
#
_symmetry.space_group_name_H-M   'P 1'
#
loop_
_entity.id
_entity.type
_entity.pdbx_description
1 polymer ?
#
loop_
_entity_poly.entity_id
_entity_poly.type
_entity_poly.pdbx_seq_one_letter_code
_entity_poly.pdbx_strand_id
1 'polypeptide(L)'
;MNVLFFFDFETDQSSGEHIVNFALAQYADGTEKKCLMVIQLVKTFCTWLFTQNIKKGAFPEARFYSPDSMGPAVREKFLIWYEDKKKNKTFNFQEEMVIYCRSDVDILRRCCLEFRGQFQEITQVDPFQYVTIASACMAVFRSLHVTPNTIAMVPIHGYVNHIRYSPDSIRWLDFVSHNEN
;
A
#
# COMPACT_ATOMS: atom_id res chain seq x y z
N MET A 1 12.57 -25.73 16.02
CA MET A 1 13.39 -25.52 14.80
C MET A 1 12.74 -24.36 14.07
N ASN A 2 13.37 -23.18 14.08
CA ASN A 2 12.82 -21.99 13.44
C ASN A 2 13.05 -22.11 11.94
N VAL A 3 11.98 -22.04 11.17
CA VAL A 3 12.01 -22.23 9.72
C VAL A 3 11.91 -20.85 9.10
N LEU A 4 13.04 -20.34 8.59
CA LEU A 4 13.07 -19.10 7.81
C LEU A 4 12.78 -19.44 6.35
N PHE A 5 11.88 -18.69 5.73
CA PHE A 5 11.59 -18.81 4.30
C PHE A 5 11.42 -17.41 3.69
N PHE A 6 11.72 -17.33 2.41
CA PHE A 6 11.55 -16.16 1.57
C PHE A 6 10.41 -16.44 0.61
N PHE A 7 9.62 -15.43 0.26
CA PHE A 7 8.64 -15.57 -0.80
C PHE A 7 8.61 -14.35 -1.69
N ASP A 8 8.30 -14.58 -2.97
CA ASP A 8 8.10 -13.55 -3.96
C ASP A 8 6.88 -13.87 -4.82
N PHE A 9 6.26 -12.84 -5.40
CA PHE A 9 5.09 -12.96 -6.26
C PHE A 9 5.47 -12.59 -7.69
N GLU A 10 5.32 -13.56 -8.60
CA GLU A 10 5.56 -13.33 -10.02
C GLU A 10 4.28 -12.83 -10.68
N THR A 11 4.40 -11.77 -11.47
CA THR A 11 3.26 -11.12 -12.14
C THR A 11 3.39 -11.17 -13.65
N ASP A 12 2.30 -11.48 -14.36
CA ASP A 12 2.17 -11.17 -15.78
C ASP A 12 1.86 -9.69 -15.96
N GLN A 13 2.46 -9.08 -16.96
CA GLN A 13 2.20 -7.71 -17.41
C GLN A 13 1.92 -7.64 -18.91
N SER A 14 1.82 -8.79 -19.59
CA SER A 14 1.62 -8.87 -21.05
C SER A 14 0.34 -8.18 -21.54
N SER A 15 -0.67 -8.06 -20.67
CA SER A 15 -1.94 -7.37 -20.95
C SER A 15 -1.96 -5.88 -20.60
N GLY A 16 -0.89 -5.35 -19.99
CA GLY A 16 -0.87 -4.00 -19.40
C GLY A 16 -1.55 -3.88 -18.03
N GLU A 17 -2.16 -4.97 -17.52
CA GLU A 17 -2.60 -5.10 -16.14
C GLU A 17 -1.60 -5.98 -15.37
N HIS A 18 -1.27 -5.61 -14.13
CA HIS A 18 -0.45 -6.44 -13.25
C HIS A 18 -1.29 -7.58 -12.69
N ILE A 19 -1.16 -8.77 -13.28
CA ILE A 19 -1.87 -9.98 -12.84
C ILE A 19 -0.88 -10.89 -12.13
N VAL A 20 -1.11 -11.19 -10.86
CA VAL A 20 -0.24 -12.10 -10.11
C VAL A 20 -0.45 -13.55 -10.57
N ASN A 21 0.61 -14.19 -11.08
CA ASN A 21 0.60 -15.53 -11.66
C ASN A 21 0.85 -16.63 -10.60
N PHE A 22 1.92 -16.50 -9.83
CA PHE A 22 2.23 -17.49 -8.81
C PHE A 22 3.10 -16.90 -7.71
N ALA A 23 3.01 -17.51 -6.54
CA ALA A 23 3.88 -17.20 -5.41
C ALA A 23 4.97 -18.28 -5.35
N LEU A 24 6.24 -17.85 -5.33
CA LEU A 24 7.38 -18.71 -5.06
C LEU A 24 7.75 -18.55 -3.60
N ALA A 25 7.76 -19.64 -2.84
CA ALA A 25 8.31 -19.65 -1.49
C ALA A 25 9.49 -20.62 -1.39
N GLN A 26 10.60 -20.16 -0.81
CA GLN A 26 11.84 -20.93 -0.67
C GLN A 26 12.33 -20.87 0.77
N TYR A 27 12.67 -22.01 1.37
CA TYR A 27 13.31 -22.02 2.68
C TYR A 27 14.75 -21.49 2.62
N ALA A 28 15.19 -20.86 3.71
CA ALA A 28 16.52 -20.26 3.81
C ALA A 28 17.66 -21.28 3.73
N ASP A 29 17.39 -22.54 4.06
CA ASP A 29 18.32 -23.66 3.88
C ASP A 29 18.35 -24.21 2.44
N GLY A 30 17.51 -23.67 1.55
CA GLY A 30 17.41 -24.06 0.13
C GLY A 30 16.71 -25.40 -0.11
N THR A 31 16.17 -26.04 0.92
CA THR A 31 15.72 -27.44 0.85
C THR A 31 14.43 -27.65 0.04
N GLU A 32 13.55 -26.66 -0.02
CA GLU A 32 12.27 -26.79 -0.73
C GLU A 32 11.83 -25.44 -1.34
N LYS A 33 11.34 -25.50 -2.58
CA LYS A 33 10.71 -24.39 -3.31
C LYS A 33 9.27 -24.77 -3.61
N LYS A 34 8.31 -23.98 -3.13
CA LYS A 34 6.88 -24.17 -3.40
C LYS A 34 6.40 -23.11 -4.38
N CYS A 35 5.76 -23.55 -5.46
CA CYS A 35 5.06 -22.70 -6.42
C CYS A 35 3.55 -22.85 -6.20
N LEU A 36 2.86 -21.75 -5.92
CA LEU A 36 1.42 -21.72 -5.64
C LEU A 36 0.73 -20.96 -6.79
N MET A 37 -0.15 -21.62 -7.55
CA MET A 37 -0.74 -21.06 -8.79
C MET A 37 -2.10 -20.34 -8.63
N VAL A 38 -2.37 -19.46 -9.60
CA VAL A 38 -3.38 -18.38 -9.71
C VAL A 38 -4.75 -18.58 -9.10
N ILE A 39 -5.44 -19.71 -9.26
CA ILE A 39 -6.92 -19.69 -9.19
C ILE A 39 -7.46 -19.29 -7.80
N GLN A 40 -6.65 -19.40 -6.75
CA GLN A 40 -6.94 -18.85 -5.43
C GLN A 40 -5.69 -18.29 -4.73
N LEU A 41 -4.80 -17.62 -5.46
CA LEU A 41 -3.45 -17.28 -5.01
C LEU A 41 -3.38 -16.72 -3.58
N VAL A 42 -4.16 -15.69 -3.26
CA VAL A 42 -4.13 -15.08 -1.93
C VAL A 42 -4.65 -16.04 -0.86
N LYS A 43 -5.78 -16.69 -1.08
CA LYS A 43 -6.35 -17.63 -0.09
C LYS A 43 -5.47 -18.86 0.09
N THR A 44 -4.95 -19.42 -0.99
CA THR A 44 -4.08 -20.60 -0.96
C THR A 44 -2.71 -20.27 -0.38
N PHE A 45 -2.12 -19.13 -0.74
CA PHE A 45 -0.88 -18.63 -0.14
C PHE A 45 -1.07 -18.33 1.34
N CYS A 46 -2.11 -17.59 1.73
CA CYS A 46 -2.43 -17.33 3.12
C CYS A 46 -2.68 -18.63 3.87
N THR A 47 -3.48 -19.55 3.33
CA THR A 47 -3.72 -20.86 3.96
C THR A 47 -2.41 -21.60 4.11
N TRP A 48 -1.56 -21.68 3.10
CA TRP A 48 -0.25 -22.30 3.18
C TRP A 48 0.65 -21.62 4.24
N LEU A 49 0.79 -20.30 4.18
CA LEU A 49 1.58 -19.49 5.11
C LEU A 49 1.11 -19.67 6.56
N PHE A 50 -0.21 -19.73 6.76
CA PHE A 50 -0.84 -19.84 8.07
C PHE A 50 -0.98 -21.28 8.55
N THR A 51 -0.96 -22.30 7.68
CA THR A 51 -1.02 -23.72 8.06
C THR A 51 0.36 -24.37 8.20
N GLN A 52 1.41 -23.77 7.61
CA GLN A 52 2.79 -24.11 7.91
C GLN A 52 2.99 -24.03 9.42
N ASN A 53 3.31 -25.17 10.02
CA ASN A 53 3.34 -25.45 11.46
C ASN A 53 4.30 -24.52 12.24
N ILE A 54 3.90 -23.27 12.49
CA ILE A 54 4.47 -22.52 13.62
C ILE A 54 3.70 -22.99 14.85
N LYS A 55 4.16 -24.13 15.37
CA LYS A 55 3.59 -24.79 16.54
C LYS A 55 3.54 -23.81 17.70
N LYS A 56 2.49 -23.90 18.51
CA LYS A 56 2.47 -23.36 19.87
C LYS A 56 3.78 -23.73 20.56
N GLY A 57 4.54 -22.74 21.00
CA GLY A 57 5.91 -22.94 21.41
C GLY A 57 6.40 -21.91 22.42
N ALA A 58 7.71 -21.96 22.68
CA ALA A 58 8.38 -20.95 23.48
C ALA A 58 8.27 -19.58 22.81
N PHE A 59 8.24 -18.53 23.63
CA PHE A 59 8.25 -17.16 23.14
C PHE A 59 9.50 -16.91 22.28
N PRO A 60 9.39 -16.22 21.12
CA PRO A 60 10.55 -15.92 20.28
C PRO A 60 11.59 -15.14 21.04
N GLU A 61 12.88 -15.43 20.86
CA GLU A 61 13.95 -14.71 21.54
C GLU A 61 13.92 -13.20 21.24
N ALA A 62 14.29 -12.39 22.24
CA ALA A 62 14.27 -10.93 22.15
C ALA A 62 15.01 -10.37 20.92
N ARG A 63 16.09 -11.03 20.47
CA ARG A 63 16.87 -10.63 19.28
C ARG A 63 16.03 -10.55 17.99
N PHE A 64 14.94 -11.31 17.89
CA PHE A 64 14.05 -11.28 16.72
C PHE A 64 13.13 -10.05 16.66
N TYR A 65 13.11 -9.24 17.71
CA TYR A 65 12.37 -7.98 17.77
C TYR A 65 13.27 -6.76 17.53
N SER A 66 14.52 -6.97 17.10
CA SER A 66 15.51 -5.92 16.82
C SER A 66 15.69 -4.89 17.95
N PRO A 67 15.89 -5.31 19.22
CA PRO A 67 16.05 -4.39 20.34
C PRO A 67 17.28 -3.48 20.19
N ASP A 68 18.28 -3.93 19.43
CA ASP A 68 19.53 -3.18 19.21
C ASP A 68 19.36 -2.04 18.20
N SER A 69 18.27 -2.04 17.43
CA SER A 69 17.87 -0.91 16.57
C SER A 69 17.01 0.13 17.32
N MET A 70 16.58 -0.17 18.55
CA MET A 70 15.77 0.74 19.35
C MET A 70 16.64 1.74 20.12
N GLY A 71 16.16 2.97 20.29
CA GLY A 71 16.79 3.93 21.20
C GLY A 71 16.77 3.42 22.66
N PRO A 72 17.72 3.86 23.53
CA PRO A 72 17.91 3.27 24.87
C PRO A 72 16.64 3.19 25.72
N ALA A 73 15.85 4.27 25.78
CA ALA A 73 14.61 4.32 26.57
C ALA A 73 13.49 3.42 26.01
N VAL A 74 13.44 3.23 24.69
CA VAL A 74 12.46 2.34 24.05
C VAL A 74 12.87 0.89 24.27
N ARG A 75 14.17 0.60 24.16
CA ARG A 75 14.74 -0.72 24.41
C ARG A 75 14.48 -1.18 25.84
N GLU A 76 14.64 -0.30 26.84
CA GLU A 76 14.35 -0.62 28.23
C GLU A 76 12.87 -0.98 28.43
N LYS A 77 11.95 -0.17 27.90
CA LYS A 77 10.50 -0.45 27.94
C LYS A 77 10.17 -1.78 27.25
N PHE A 78 10.80 -2.07 26.11
CA PHE A 78 10.64 -3.34 25.40
C PHE A 78 11.09 -4.53 26.24
N LEU A 79 12.26 -4.46 26.88
CA LEU A 79 12.77 -5.57 27.70
C LEU A 79 11.87 -5.87 28.90
N ILE A 80 11.33 -4.83 29.55
CA ILE A 80 10.35 -4.98 30.64
C ILE A 80 9.09 -5.70 30.13
N TRP A 81 8.54 -5.22 29.01
CA TRP A 81 7.37 -5.85 28.37
C TRP A 81 7.65 -7.29 27.94
N TYR A 82 8.82 -7.54 27.36
CA TYR A 82 9.21 -8.86 26.85
C TYR A 82 9.33 -9.88 27.98
N GLU A 83 10.00 -9.53 29.07
CA GLU A 83 10.14 -10.40 30.24
C GLU A 83 8.79 -10.64 30.94
N ASP A 84 7.90 -9.64 30.97
CA ASP A 84 6.53 -9.83 31.47
C ASP A 84 5.72 -10.81 30.61
N LYS A 85 5.74 -10.64 29.28
CA LYS A 85 5.02 -11.51 28.33
C LYS A 85 5.54 -12.94 28.31
N LYS A 86 6.86 -13.11 28.43
CA LYS A 86 7.52 -14.42 28.40
C LYS A 86 7.17 -15.29 29.61
N LYS A 87 6.95 -14.70 30.79
CA LYS A 87 6.81 -15.43 32.06
C LYS A 87 5.62 -16.40 32.11
N ASN A 88 4.53 -16.14 31.39
CA ASN A 88 3.26 -16.88 31.58
C ASN A 88 2.51 -17.23 30.29
N LYS A 89 3.17 -17.25 29.13
CA LYS A 89 2.48 -17.51 27.86
C LYS A 89 3.21 -18.48 26.95
N THR A 90 2.48 -19.49 26.51
CA THR A 90 2.80 -20.21 25.27
C THR A 90 2.56 -19.27 24.11
N PHE A 91 3.55 -19.11 23.25
CA PHE A 91 3.41 -18.27 22.07
C PHE A 91 2.68 -19.05 20.99
N ASN A 92 1.51 -18.55 20.56
CA ASN A 92 0.79 -19.06 19.41
C ASN A 92 0.91 -18.04 18.26
N PHE A 93 1.80 -18.32 17.31
CA PHE A 93 2.05 -17.41 16.20
C PHE A 93 0.82 -17.14 15.34
N GLN A 94 -0.05 -18.14 15.12
CA GLN A 94 -1.26 -17.94 14.33
C GLN A 94 -2.22 -16.93 14.99
N GLU A 95 -2.42 -17.06 16.31
CA GLU A 95 -3.26 -16.13 17.07
C GLU A 95 -2.66 -14.73 17.12
N GLU A 96 -1.37 -14.62 17.45
CA GLU A 96 -0.65 -13.34 17.57
C GLU A 96 -0.62 -12.59 16.24
N MET A 97 -0.40 -13.29 15.12
CA MET A 97 -0.38 -12.69 13.79
C MET A 97 -1.77 -12.22 13.34
N VAL A 98 -2.83 -12.96 13.65
CA VAL A 98 -4.20 -12.51 13.37
C VAL A 98 -4.55 -11.26 14.18
N ILE A 99 -4.15 -11.22 15.46
CA ILE A 99 -4.33 -10.04 16.32
C ILE A 99 -3.57 -8.86 15.74
N TYR A 100 -2.30 -9.05 15.36
CA TYR A 100 -1.46 -8.04 14.74
C TYR A 100 -2.09 -7.48 13.46
N CYS A 101 -2.43 -8.34 12.49
CA CYS A 101 -3.01 -7.89 11.22
C CYS A 101 -4.33 -7.12 11.41
N ARG A 102 -5.18 -7.56 12.35
CA ARG A 102 -6.42 -6.83 12.67
C ARG A 102 -6.13 -5.45 13.27
N SER A 103 -5.16 -5.38 14.18
CA SER A 103 -4.74 -4.11 14.79
C SER A 103 -4.19 -3.14 13.74
N ASP A 104 -3.30 -3.61 12.86
CA ASP A 104 -2.70 -2.77 11.81
C ASP A 104 -3.75 -2.23 10.83
N VAL A 105 -4.67 -3.07 10.38
CA VAL A 105 -5.76 -2.65 9.48
C VAL A 105 -6.70 -1.66 10.19
N ASP A 106 -7.00 -1.85 11.48
CA ASP A 106 -7.85 -0.92 12.21
C ASP A 106 -7.16 0.43 12.47
N ILE A 107 -5.86 0.44 12.78
CA ILE A 107 -5.07 1.67 12.90
C ILE A 107 -5.07 2.40 11.55
N LEU A 108 -4.74 1.70 10.46
CA LEU A 108 -4.74 2.29 9.12
C LEU A 108 -6.12 2.86 8.76
N ARG A 109 -7.20 2.11 9.02
CA ARG A 109 -8.58 2.57 8.80
C ARG A 109 -8.87 3.85 9.57
N ARG A 110 -8.53 3.91 10.86
CA ARG A 110 -8.75 5.10 11.71
C ARG A 110 -7.96 6.30 11.18
N CYS A 111 -6.69 6.12 10.85
CA CYS A 111 -5.86 7.17 10.28
C CYS A 111 -6.41 7.67 8.94
N CYS A 112 -6.84 6.77 8.05
CA CYS A 112 -7.43 7.13 6.76
C CYS A 112 -8.73 7.91 6.92
N LEU A 113 -9.59 7.53 7.87
CA LEU A 113 -10.85 8.26 8.13
C LEU A 113 -10.58 9.69 8.63
N GLU A 114 -9.65 9.84 9.58
CA GLU A 114 -9.26 11.15 10.10
C GLU A 114 -8.63 12.01 9.00
N PHE A 115 -7.69 11.44 8.24
CA PHE A 115 -7.07 12.10 7.11
C PHE A 115 -8.10 12.55 6.06
N ARG A 116 -9.06 11.69 5.70
CA ARG A 116 -10.14 12.05 4.78
C ARG A 116 -10.93 13.24 5.27
N GLY A 117 -11.34 13.21 6.55
CA GLY A 117 -12.12 14.26 7.18
C GLY A 117 -11.40 15.60 7.13
N GLN A 118 -10.17 15.66 7.64
CA GLN A 118 -9.36 16.89 7.65
C GLN A 118 -9.08 17.42 6.24
N PHE A 119 -8.75 16.53 5.30
CA PHE A 119 -8.44 16.92 3.93
C PHE A 119 -9.66 17.49 3.21
N GLN A 120 -10.83 16.87 3.36
CA GLN A 120 -12.08 17.34 2.75
C GLN A 120 -12.58 18.63 3.39
N GLU A 121 -12.41 18.81 4.69
CA GLU A 121 -12.77 20.05 5.40
C GLU A 121 -12.02 21.26 4.83
N ILE A 122 -10.72 21.10 4.56
CA ILE A 122 -9.87 22.20 4.07
C ILE A 122 -10.05 22.43 2.56
N THR A 123 -10.16 21.35 1.78
CA THR A 123 -10.00 21.42 0.32
C THR A 123 -11.26 21.12 -0.49
N GLN A 124 -12.30 20.60 0.15
CA GLN A 124 -13.52 20.07 -0.49
C GLN A 124 -13.26 18.93 -1.50
N VAL A 125 -12.03 18.42 -1.59
CA VAL A 125 -11.65 17.30 -2.45
C VAL A 125 -11.54 16.03 -1.62
N ASP A 126 -12.11 14.93 -2.09
CA ASP A 126 -11.92 13.63 -1.46
C ASP A 126 -10.55 13.03 -1.86
N PRO A 127 -9.60 12.87 -0.92
CA PRO A 127 -8.27 12.37 -1.27
C PRO A 127 -8.29 10.91 -1.75
N PHE A 128 -9.31 10.12 -1.38
CA PHE A 128 -9.41 8.70 -1.77
C PHE A 128 -10.05 8.47 -3.15
N GLN A 129 -10.40 9.53 -3.87
CA GLN A 129 -10.71 9.44 -5.32
C GLN A 129 -9.43 9.36 -6.18
N TYR A 130 -8.26 9.47 -5.54
CA TYR A 130 -6.97 9.48 -6.19
C TYR A 130 -6.06 8.42 -5.59
N VAL A 131 -5.27 7.75 -6.44
CA VAL A 131 -4.39 6.64 -6.01
C VAL A 131 -3.24 7.14 -5.13
N THR A 132 -2.79 8.38 -5.33
CA THR A 132 -1.63 8.94 -4.64
C THR A 132 -1.94 10.31 -4.02
N ILE A 133 -1.25 10.65 -2.94
CA ILE A 133 -1.37 11.97 -2.32
C ILE A 133 -1.04 13.11 -3.30
N ALA A 134 -0.05 12.91 -4.18
CA ALA A 134 0.32 13.90 -5.18
C ALA A 134 -0.80 14.17 -6.19
N SER A 135 -1.54 13.12 -6.60
CA SER A 135 -2.68 13.29 -7.50
C SER A 135 -3.87 13.96 -6.82
N ALA A 136 -4.11 13.68 -5.53
CA ALA A 136 -5.09 14.43 -4.72
C ALA A 136 -4.69 15.91 -4.57
N CYS A 137 -3.44 16.21 -4.22
CA CYS A 137 -2.96 17.59 -4.13
C CYS A 137 -3.05 18.34 -5.46
N MET A 138 -2.78 17.67 -6.57
CA MET A 138 -2.95 18.26 -7.90
C MET A 138 -4.44 18.57 -8.19
N ALA A 139 -5.36 17.72 -7.75
CA ALA A 139 -6.78 18.01 -7.87
C ALA A 139 -7.18 19.26 -7.05
N VAL A 140 -6.68 19.38 -5.82
CA VAL A 140 -6.85 20.57 -4.97
C VAL A 140 -6.29 21.82 -5.64
N PHE A 141 -5.08 21.74 -6.19
CA PHE A 141 -4.48 22.86 -6.89
C PHE A 141 -5.35 23.32 -8.07
N ARG A 142 -5.84 22.38 -8.88
CA ARG A 142 -6.70 22.69 -10.02
C ARG A 142 -8.07 23.22 -9.62
N SER A 143 -8.64 22.81 -8.49
CA SER A 143 -9.97 23.24 -8.07
C SER A 143 -9.96 24.57 -7.32
N LEU A 144 -8.91 24.89 -6.56
CA LEU A 144 -8.88 26.04 -5.64
C LEU A 144 -7.83 27.10 -5.96
N HIS A 145 -6.77 26.78 -6.69
CA HIS A 145 -5.59 27.66 -6.83
C HIS A 145 -5.26 28.05 -8.27
N VAL A 146 -5.84 27.40 -9.27
CA VAL A 146 -5.67 27.82 -10.67
C VAL A 146 -6.45 29.10 -10.92
N THR A 147 -5.74 30.15 -11.31
CA THR A 147 -6.33 31.42 -11.72
C THR A 147 -7.13 31.25 -13.03
N PRO A 148 -8.25 31.97 -13.19
CA PRO A 148 -9.01 31.93 -14.43
C PRO A 148 -8.12 32.26 -15.63
N ASN A 149 -8.30 31.53 -16.73
CA ASN A 149 -7.63 31.76 -18.02
C ASN A 149 -6.10 31.62 -18.04
N THR A 150 -5.46 31.03 -17.03
CA THR A 150 -3.99 30.89 -17.02
C THR A 150 -3.46 29.53 -17.46
N ILE A 151 -4.24 28.45 -17.26
CA ILE A 151 -3.83 27.09 -17.62
C ILE A 151 -5.01 26.37 -18.25
N ALA A 152 -4.82 25.83 -19.45
CA ALA A 152 -5.83 24.97 -20.08
C ALA A 152 -5.96 23.66 -19.30
N MET A 153 -7.15 23.37 -18.75
CA MET A 153 -7.44 22.07 -18.15
C MET A 153 -7.78 21.05 -19.22
N VAL A 154 -6.83 20.15 -19.51
CA VAL A 154 -7.05 19.01 -20.40
C VAL A 154 -7.92 17.97 -19.67
N PRO A 155 -9.04 17.51 -20.27
CA PRO A 155 -9.83 16.41 -19.71
C PRO A 155 -8.99 15.13 -19.55
N ILE A 156 -9.37 14.25 -18.61
CA ILE A 156 -8.63 13.00 -18.31
C ILE A 156 -8.45 12.10 -19.55
N HIS A 157 -9.38 12.16 -20.51
CA HIS A 157 -9.33 11.41 -21.77
C HIS A 157 -8.74 12.22 -22.95
N GLY A 158 -8.05 13.32 -22.62
CA GLY A 158 -7.62 14.29 -23.60
C GLY A 158 -8.77 14.99 -24.30
N TYR A 159 -8.39 15.79 -25.29
CA TYR A 159 -9.27 16.41 -26.27
C TYR A 159 -9.60 15.47 -27.45
N VAL A 160 -9.01 14.27 -27.47
CA VAL A 160 -8.77 13.51 -28.70
C VAL A 160 -9.81 12.43 -28.98
N ASN A 161 -10.65 12.07 -27.99
CA ASN A 161 -11.70 11.08 -28.20
C ASN A 161 -12.90 11.72 -28.92
N HIS A 162 -12.78 11.80 -30.26
CA HIS A 162 -13.85 12.02 -31.24
C HIS A 162 -14.31 13.45 -31.58
N ILE A 163 -13.50 14.49 -31.37
CA ILE A 163 -13.87 15.85 -31.82
C ILE A 163 -13.11 16.21 -33.10
N ARG A 164 -13.85 16.45 -34.20
CA ARG A 164 -13.33 17.13 -35.39
C ARG A 164 -13.29 18.63 -35.08
N TYR A 165 -12.15 19.15 -34.67
CA TYR A 165 -11.95 20.59 -34.55
C TYR A 165 -12.09 21.25 -35.92
N SER A 166 -12.82 22.36 -36.00
CA SER A 166 -12.87 23.12 -37.26
C SER A 166 -11.55 23.87 -37.44
N PRO A 167 -11.04 24.00 -38.69
CA PRO A 167 -9.89 24.86 -38.97
C PRO A 167 -10.07 26.28 -38.43
N ASP A 168 -11.31 26.78 -38.38
CA ASP A 168 -11.62 28.10 -37.84
C ASP A 168 -11.47 28.19 -36.31
N SER A 169 -11.77 27.12 -35.58
CA SER A 169 -11.50 27.06 -34.13
C SER A 169 -10.00 27.10 -33.82
N ILE A 170 -9.18 26.45 -34.64
CA ILE A 170 -7.71 26.47 -34.50
C ILE A 170 -7.16 27.84 -34.85
N ARG A 171 -7.61 28.44 -35.97
CA ARG A 171 -7.21 29.81 -36.35
C ARG A 171 -7.62 30.85 -35.29
N TRP A 172 -8.79 30.69 -34.67
CA TRP A 172 -9.22 31.56 -33.59
C TRP A 172 -8.33 31.43 -32.36
N LEU A 173 -7.97 30.19 -31.96
CA LEU A 173 -7.02 29.96 -30.86
C LEU A 173 -5.63 30.55 -31.18
N ASP A 174 -5.14 30.42 -32.42
CA ASP A 174 -3.89 31.04 -32.86
C ASP A 174 -3.96 32.57 -32.80
N PHE A 175 -5.07 33.16 -33.26
CA PHE A 175 -5.31 34.61 -33.19
C PHE A 175 -5.34 35.11 -31.74
N VAL A 176 -6.05 34.42 -30.84
CA VAL A 176 -6.09 34.76 -29.41
C VAL A 176 -4.70 34.67 -28.79
N SER A 177 -3.94 33.61 -29.09
CA SER A 177 -2.58 33.44 -28.55
C SER A 177 -1.61 34.55 -28.96
N HIS A 178 -1.81 35.17 -30.12
CA HIS A 178 -0.97 36.24 -30.65
C HIS A 178 -1.40 37.64 -30.18
N ASN A 179 -2.68 37.84 -29.84
CA ASN A 179 -3.23 39.17 -29.55
C ASN A 179 -3.59 39.39 -28.07
N GLU A 180 -3.79 38.32 -27.30
CA GLU A 180 -4.24 38.39 -25.89
C GLU A 180 -3.17 37.90 -24.89
N ASN A 181 -1.98 37.51 -25.36
CA ASN A 181 -0.76 37.33 -24.55
C ASN A 181 0.20 38.51 -24.76
#